data_AF-Q4RTD3-F1
#
_entry.id   AF-Q4RTD3-F1
#
_cell.length_a   1.000
_cell.length_b   1.000
_cell.length_c   1.000
_cell.angle_alpha   90.00
_cell.angle_beta   90.00
_cell.angle_gamma   90.00
#
_symmetry.space_group_name_H-M   'P 1'
#
loop_
_entity.id
_entity.type
_entity.pdbx_description
1 polymer ?
#
loop_
_entity_poly.entity_id
_entity_poly.type
_entity_poly.pdbx_seq_one_letter_code
_entity_poly.pdbx_strand_id
1 'polypeptide(L)'
;INDTAQFNKVTAEYKFTVQPDHRWRCEVYLEGQYVAAGIGPKKLVKHIAANEALATLRQTQAVVKSNLRKEGYSDAISRSQILARSGEESTRQEIKEDNIGNQLLRKMGWKGGGLGRDGEGIAEPIQIKEQFSREGLGMDTDKSAHQLDKHDIEGVIRNYAVSDRQDDLRFSTDLTNDERKQIHQISQKYGLRSKSYGQGRQRFLIVSRKVKTDQLIGQLLQEGQVGRYELIKPQAS
;
A
#
# COMPACT_ATOMS: atom_id res chain seq x y z
N ILE A 1 -6.79 -1.91 -27.04
CA ILE A 1 -5.95 -0.75 -27.37
C ILE A 1 -4.64 -0.94 -26.60
N ASN A 2 -3.49 -0.90 -27.28
CA ASN A 2 -2.18 -1.08 -26.64
C ASN A 2 -1.70 0.29 -26.17
N ASP A 3 -2.17 0.74 -25.01
CA ASP A 3 -1.68 1.98 -24.41
C ASP A 3 -0.31 1.72 -23.76
N THR A 4 0.59 2.69 -23.87
CA THR A 4 1.91 2.65 -23.22
C THR A 4 1.79 2.74 -21.69
N ALA A 5 2.92 2.76 -20.98
CA ALA A 5 3.00 2.71 -19.52
C ALA A 5 1.99 3.60 -18.80
N GLN A 6 1.63 3.19 -17.58
CA GLN A 6 0.50 3.67 -16.79
C GLN A 6 0.40 5.20 -16.59
N PHE A 7 1.48 5.94 -16.86
CA PHE A 7 1.57 7.39 -16.76
C PHE A 7 1.14 8.13 -18.02
N ASN A 8 1.64 7.74 -19.20
CA ASN A 8 1.48 8.55 -20.42
C ASN A 8 0.26 8.11 -21.25
N LYS A 9 -0.17 6.84 -21.14
CA LYS A 9 -1.32 6.28 -21.89
C LYS A 9 -1.29 6.57 -23.40
N VAL A 10 -0.10 6.70 -23.98
CA VAL A 10 0.12 6.97 -25.41
C VAL A 10 -0.36 5.76 -26.21
N THR A 11 -1.12 5.98 -27.26
CA THR A 11 -1.59 4.91 -28.15
C THR A 11 -0.43 4.39 -29.01
N ALA A 12 -0.19 3.08 -28.96
CA ALA A 12 0.82 2.41 -29.78
C ALA A 12 0.18 1.62 -30.94
N GLU A 13 0.60 1.95 -32.16
CA GLU A 13 0.13 1.33 -33.40
C GLU A 13 1.25 0.57 -34.11
N TYR A 14 0.87 -0.53 -34.76
CA TYR A 14 1.79 -1.38 -35.52
C TYR A 14 1.27 -1.53 -36.95
N LYS A 15 2.07 -1.13 -37.94
CA LYS A 15 1.75 -1.32 -39.36
C LYS A 15 2.62 -2.44 -39.94
N PHE A 16 2.00 -3.38 -40.65
CA PHE A 16 2.67 -4.54 -41.21
C PHE A 16 2.66 -4.47 -42.74
N THR A 17 3.82 -4.63 -43.35
CA THR A 17 3.99 -4.70 -44.80
C THR A 17 4.81 -5.92 -45.19
N VAL A 18 4.45 -6.55 -46.30
CA VAL A 18 5.23 -7.66 -46.87
C VAL A 18 6.23 -7.08 -47.85
N GLN A 19 7.50 -7.45 -47.71
CA GLN A 19 8.56 -7.02 -48.62
C GLN A 19 8.72 -8.00 -49.79
N PRO A 20 9.36 -7.58 -50.90
CA PRO A 20 9.57 -8.44 -52.08
C PRO A 20 10.33 -9.74 -51.80
N ASP A 21 11.11 -9.76 -50.73
CA ASP A 21 11.89 -10.92 -50.26
C ASP A 21 11.09 -11.87 -49.33
N HIS A 22 9.77 -11.73 -49.28
CA HIS A 22 8.85 -12.48 -48.42
C HIS A 22 9.08 -12.28 -46.90
N ARG A 23 9.93 -11.34 -46.50
CA ARG A 23 10.04 -10.92 -45.09
C ARG A 23 8.94 -9.91 -44.77
N TRP A 24 8.59 -9.84 -43.49
CA TRP A 24 7.65 -8.86 -42.99
C TRP A 24 8.42 -7.67 -42.44
N ARG A 25 7.96 -6.47 -42.76
CA ARG A 25 8.37 -5.22 -42.12
C ARG A 25 7.24 -4.77 -41.19
N CYS A 26 7.59 -4.47 -39.94
CA CYS A 26 6.68 -3.94 -38.95
C CYS A 26 7.16 -2.57 -38.50
N GLU A 27 6.31 -1.57 -38.61
CA GLU A 27 6.58 -0.19 -38.20
C GLU A 27 5.80 0.12 -36.92
N VAL A 28 6.46 0.79 -35.98
CA VAL A 28 5.88 1.18 -34.70
C VAL A 28 5.63 2.67 -34.70
N TYR A 29 4.39 3.06 -34.36
CA TYR A 29 3.97 4.44 -34.22
C TYR A 29 3.47 4.69 -32.80
N LEU A 30 3.82 5.84 -32.24
CA LEU A 30 3.29 6.35 -30.97
C LEU A 30 2.58 7.67 -31.24
N GLU A 31 1.29 7.77 -30.91
CA GLU A 31 0.46 8.96 -31.24
C GLU A 31 0.56 9.39 -32.73
N GLY A 32 0.66 8.39 -33.62
CA GLY A 32 0.80 8.62 -35.06
C GLY A 32 2.21 9.02 -35.53
N GLN A 33 3.16 9.24 -34.62
CA GLN A 33 4.56 9.50 -34.95
C GLN A 33 5.35 8.21 -35.13
N TYR A 34 6.12 8.13 -36.22
CA TYR A 34 7.01 6.99 -36.48
C TYR A 34 8.14 6.93 -35.44
N VAL A 35 8.35 5.75 -34.85
CA VAL A 35 9.43 5.54 -33.88
C VAL A 35 10.54 4.67 -34.46
N ALA A 36 10.19 3.48 -34.95
CA ALA A 36 11.15 2.52 -35.48
C ALA A 36 10.48 1.48 -36.38
N ALA A 37 11.28 0.69 -37.09
CA ALA A 37 10.81 -0.46 -37.85
C ALA A 37 11.70 -1.68 -37.62
N GLY A 38 11.09 -2.86 -37.64
CA GLY A 38 11.78 -4.15 -37.61
C GLY A 38 11.46 -4.97 -38.85
N ILE A 39 12.43 -5.73 -39.35
CA ILE A 39 12.26 -6.64 -40.49
C ILE A 39 12.56 -8.06 -40.02
N GLY A 40 11.70 -9.02 -40.39
CA GLY A 40 11.89 -10.41 -40.00
C GLY A 40 10.75 -11.34 -40.39
N PRO A 41 10.77 -12.58 -39.90
CA PRO A 41 9.68 -13.53 -40.14
C PRO A 41 8.39 -13.05 -39.44
N LYS A 42 7.24 -13.33 -40.04
CA LYS A 42 5.91 -12.88 -39.59
C LYS A 42 5.66 -13.06 -38.09
N LYS A 43 6.15 -14.17 -37.52
CA LYS A 43 5.97 -14.51 -36.09
C LYS A 43 6.77 -13.62 -35.13
N LEU A 44 7.92 -13.10 -35.55
CA LEU A 44 8.85 -12.35 -34.69
C LEU A 44 8.91 -10.85 -35.00
N VAL A 45 8.48 -10.44 -36.19
CA VAL A 45 8.63 -9.06 -36.69
C VAL A 45 8.09 -8.00 -35.73
N LYS A 46 6.97 -8.28 -35.04
CA LYS A 46 6.40 -7.37 -34.04
C LYS A 46 7.32 -7.17 -32.84
N HIS A 47 7.96 -8.24 -32.35
CA HIS A 47 8.91 -8.17 -31.25
C HIS A 47 10.20 -7.47 -31.64
N ILE A 48 10.69 -7.72 -32.86
CA ILE A 48 11.88 -7.04 -33.40
C ILE A 48 11.61 -5.53 -33.47
N ALA A 49 10.50 -5.12 -34.09
CA ALA A 49 10.13 -3.71 -34.21
C ALA A 49 9.92 -3.04 -32.83
N ALA A 50 9.35 -3.76 -31.86
CA ALA A 50 9.21 -3.26 -30.50
C ALA A 50 10.56 -3.08 -29.78
N ASN A 51 11.54 -3.96 -30.00
CA ASN A 51 12.88 -3.82 -29.44
C ASN A 51 13.62 -2.63 -30.03
N GLU A 52 13.54 -2.42 -31.35
CA GLU A 52 14.11 -1.25 -32.04
C GLU A 52 13.47 0.06 -31.55
N ALA A 53 12.15 0.06 -31.38
CA ALA A 53 11.44 1.21 -30.82
C ALA A 53 11.89 1.50 -29.39
N LEU A 54 12.06 0.48 -28.54
CA LEU A 54 12.58 0.64 -27.19
C LEU A 54 14.02 1.17 -27.15
N ALA A 55 14.89 0.72 -28.06
CA ALA A 55 16.26 1.21 -28.15
C ALA A 55 16.28 2.71 -28.51
N THR A 56 15.51 3.11 -29.53
CA THR A 56 15.38 4.50 -29.99
C THR A 56 14.83 5.41 -28.88
N LEU A 57 13.78 4.96 -28.18
CA LEU A 57 13.16 5.73 -27.11
C LEU A 57 14.08 5.87 -25.89
N ARG A 58 14.86 4.85 -25.54
CA ARG A 58 15.80 4.91 -24.41
C ARG A 58 16.93 5.93 -24.59
N GLN A 59 17.27 6.25 -25.84
CA GLN A 59 18.30 7.26 -26.16
C GLN A 59 17.78 8.69 -26.07
N THR A 60 16.47 8.89 -26.23
CA THR A 60 15.87 10.23 -26.39
C THR A 60 14.92 10.60 -25.26
N GLN A 61 14.31 9.63 -24.59
CA GLN A 61 13.24 9.83 -23.61
C GLN A 61 13.66 9.30 -22.24
N ALA A 62 13.34 10.08 -21.19
CA ALA A 62 13.51 9.64 -19.82
C ALA A 62 12.40 8.65 -19.44
N VAL A 63 12.74 7.65 -18.61
CA VAL A 63 11.79 6.60 -18.20
C VAL A 63 11.59 6.64 -16.69
N VAL A 64 10.33 6.77 -16.27
CA VAL A 64 9.96 6.62 -14.86
C VAL A 64 9.80 5.13 -14.53
N LYS A 65 10.63 4.64 -13.61
CA LYS A 65 10.57 3.26 -13.13
C LYS A 65 10.01 3.21 -11.71
N SER A 66 9.07 2.28 -11.46
CA SER A 66 8.61 2.01 -10.10
C SER A 66 9.43 0.88 -9.46
N ASN A 67 10.14 1.17 -8.37
CA ASN A 67 11.01 0.26 -7.64
C ASN A 67 10.27 -0.53 -6.53
N LEU A 68 9.02 -0.92 -6.77
CA LEU A 68 8.16 -1.70 -5.86
C LEU A 68 8.81 -2.96 -5.26
N ARG A 69 9.91 -3.46 -5.83
CA ARG A 69 10.59 -4.70 -5.43
C ARG A 69 11.93 -4.49 -4.70
N LYS A 70 12.48 -3.27 -4.66
CA LYS A 70 13.86 -3.05 -4.17
C LYS A 70 13.94 -2.70 -2.68
N GLU A 71 12.89 -2.17 -2.06
CA GLU A 71 12.92 -1.83 -0.64
C GLU A 71 12.19 -2.87 0.23
N GLY A 72 12.97 -3.49 1.11
CA GLY A 72 12.53 -4.05 2.39
C GLY A 72 11.34 -5.00 2.38
N TYR A 73 11.60 -6.31 2.37
CA TYR A 73 10.71 -7.24 3.09
C TYR A 73 10.76 -7.00 4.60
N SER A 74 11.77 -6.28 5.09
CA SER A 74 12.07 -6.06 6.50
C SER A 74 11.14 -5.09 7.24
N ASP A 75 10.45 -4.16 6.57
CA ASP A 75 9.57 -3.17 7.24
C ASP A 75 8.07 -3.44 6.96
N ALA A 76 7.72 -4.69 6.62
CA ALA A 76 6.32 -5.06 6.44
C ALA A 76 5.62 -5.17 7.80
N ILE A 77 4.51 -4.45 7.96
CA ILE A 77 3.70 -4.51 9.17
C ILE A 77 2.98 -5.86 9.21
N SER A 78 3.30 -6.66 10.23
CA SER A 78 2.70 -7.97 10.47
C SER A 78 1.30 -7.87 11.05
N ARG A 79 0.50 -8.93 10.92
CA ARG A 79 -0.80 -9.03 11.60
C ARG A 79 -0.65 -8.87 13.12
N SER A 80 0.38 -9.49 13.71
CA SER A 80 0.67 -9.38 15.14
C SER A 80 1.05 -7.96 15.58
N GLN A 81 1.75 -7.19 14.74
CA GLN A 81 2.14 -5.82 15.06
C GLN A 81 0.95 -4.87 15.07
N ILE A 82 -0.07 -5.14 14.25
CA ILE A 82 -1.32 -4.36 14.27
C ILE A 82 -2.09 -4.65 15.57
N LEU A 83 -2.17 -5.93 15.98
CA LEU A 83 -2.79 -6.32 17.24
C LEU A 83 -2.05 -5.75 18.46
N ALA A 84 -0.71 -5.78 18.48
CA ALA A 84 0.05 -5.30 19.64
C ALA A 84 -0.17 -3.81 19.95
N ARG A 85 -0.51 -2.99 18.94
CA ARG A 85 -0.78 -1.56 19.12
C ARG A 85 -2.07 -1.29 19.89
N SER A 86 -3.04 -2.21 19.88
CA SER A 86 -4.31 -2.05 20.60
C SER A 86 -4.16 -2.20 22.12
N GLY A 87 -3.22 -3.04 22.57
CA GLY A 87 -2.91 -3.24 23.99
C GLY A 87 -2.35 -1.99 24.67
N GLU A 88 -1.52 -1.20 23.96
CA GLU A 88 -0.95 0.03 24.51
C GLU A 88 -1.94 1.21 24.50
N GLU A 89 -2.85 1.27 23.52
CA GLU A 89 -3.80 2.39 23.42
C GLU A 89 -5.02 2.18 24.32
N SER A 90 -5.48 0.94 24.50
CA SER A 90 -6.54 0.59 25.46
C SER A 90 -6.13 0.76 26.92
N THR A 91 -4.85 0.54 27.25
CA THR A 91 -4.31 0.80 28.60
C THR A 91 -4.10 2.29 28.90
N ARG A 92 -3.99 3.14 27.86
CA ARG A 92 -3.81 4.59 28.01
C ARG A 92 -5.11 5.39 28.07
N GLN A 93 -6.24 4.82 27.65
CA GLN A 93 -7.51 5.54 27.65
C GLN A 93 -8.18 5.43 29.02
N GLU A 94 -8.03 6.49 29.83
CA GLU A 94 -8.84 6.66 31.05
C GLU A 94 -10.33 6.65 30.71
N ILE A 95 -11.14 5.99 31.56
CA ILE A 95 -12.60 6.00 31.42
C ILE A 95 -13.06 7.45 31.54
N LYS A 96 -13.65 7.99 30.48
CA LYS A 96 -14.15 9.37 30.44
C LYS A 96 -15.18 9.65 31.54
N GLU A 97 -15.27 10.90 31.98
CA GLU A 97 -16.17 11.33 33.07
C GLU A 97 -17.66 11.25 32.73
N ASP A 98 -18.00 11.16 31.44
CA ASP A 98 -19.36 10.96 30.95
C ASP A 98 -19.83 9.49 31.06
N ASN A 99 -18.92 8.56 31.38
CA ASN A 99 -19.26 7.16 31.61
C ASN A 99 -20.05 7.00 32.92
N ILE A 100 -21.17 6.28 32.85
CA ILE A 100 -22.07 6.03 34.00
C ILE A 100 -21.30 5.46 35.21
N GLY A 101 -20.35 4.55 34.98
CA GLY A 101 -19.53 3.97 36.03
C GLY A 101 -18.61 4.99 36.69
N ASN A 102 -17.94 5.84 35.90
CA ASN A 102 -17.10 6.94 36.42
C ASN A 102 -17.94 7.93 37.25
N GLN A 103 -19.10 8.34 36.74
CA GLN A 103 -20.02 9.22 37.49
C GLN A 103 -20.48 8.61 38.81
N LEU A 104 -20.76 7.31 38.83
CA LEU A 104 -21.17 6.60 40.05
C LEU A 104 -20.02 6.52 41.05
N LEU A 105 -18.81 6.17 40.60
CA LEU A 105 -17.61 6.15 41.45
C LEU A 105 -17.33 7.53 42.07
N ARG A 106 -17.42 8.60 41.26
CA ARG A 106 -17.26 9.99 41.73
C ARG A 106 -18.31 10.38 42.76
N LYS A 107 -19.58 9.98 42.56
CA LYS A 107 -20.67 10.18 43.54
C LYS A 107 -20.44 9.44 44.84
N MET A 108 -19.70 8.34 44.82
CA MET A 108 -19.28 7.59 46.01
C MET A 108 -17.96 8.10 46.62
N GLY A 109 -17.44 9.24 46.15
CA GLY A 109 -16.28 9.91 46.73
C GLY A 109 -14.92 9.56 46.11
N TRP A 110 -14.90 8.74 45.04
CA TRP A 110 -13.66 8.43 44.33
C TRP A 110 -13.17 9.66 43.52
N LYS A 111 -11.89 10.02 43.67
CA LYS A 111 -11.28 11.19 43.04
C LYS A 111 -10.25 10.86 41.95
N GLY A 112 -10.10 9.58 41.61
CA GLY A 112 -9.04 9.04 40.74
C GLY A 112 -8.04 8.17 41.52
N GLY A 113 -7.18 7.46 40.80
CA GLY A 113 -6.21 6.51 41.39
C GLY A 113 -6.86 5.20 41.87
N GLY A 114 -6.23 4.52 42.81
CA GLY A 114 -6.69 3.23 43.34
C GLY A 114 -8.04 3.30 44.04
N LEU A 115 -8.89 2.28 43.87
CA LEU A 115 -10.21 2.22 44.51
C LEU A 115 -10.09 1.82 46.00
N GLY A 116 -10.54 2.67 46.91
CA GLY A 116 -10.52 2.39 48.36
C GLY A 116 -10.50 3.68 49.18
N ARG A 117 -10.72 3.59 50.49
CA ARG A 117 -10.78 4.77 51.38
C ARG A 117 -9.50 5.61 51.33
N ASP A 118 -8.36 4.93 51.29
CA ASP A 118 -7.02 5.52 51.31
C ASP A 118 -6.29 5.35 49.94
N GLY A 119 -7.03 5.01 48.87
CA GLY A 119 -6.46 4.81 47.54
C GLY A 119 -5.69 3.50 47.35
N GLU A 120 -5.84 2.55 48.27
CA GLU A 120 -5.09 1.28 48.34
C GLU A 120 -5.43 0.29 47.22
N GLY A 121 -6.51 0.52 46.48
CA GLY A 121 -6.91 -0.34 45.38
C GLY A 121 -5.98 -0.24 44.17
N ILE A 122 -6.28 -1.08 43.19
CA ILE A 122 -5.55 -1.09 41.93
C ILE A 122 -5.85 0.21 41.18
N ALA A 123 -4.84 1.04 40.98
CA ALA A 123 -4.94 2.27 40.19
C ALA A 123 -4.80 2.01 38.68
N GLU A 124 -3.92 1.08 38.32
CA GLU A 124 -3.64 0.72 36.94
C GLU A 124 -4.67 -0.27 36.40
N PRO A 125 -5.15 -0.14 35.16
CA PRO A 125 -6.06 -1.12 34.57
C PRO A 125 -5.52 -2.55 34.72
N ILE A 126 -6.36 -3.48 35.20
CA ILE A 126 -5.97 -4.88 35.36
C ILE A 126 -5.61 -5.43 33.98
N GLN A 127 -4.33 -5.75 33.79
CA GLN A 127 -3.87 -6.37 32.56
C GLN A 127 -4.45 -7.78 32.46
N ILE A 128 -5.14 -8.05 31.36
CA ILE A 128 -5.68 -9.37 31.06
C ILE A 128 -4.49 -10.31 30.88
N LYS A 129 -4.28 -11.22 31.83
CA LYS A 129 -3.42 -12.39 31.61
C LYS A 129 -4.19 -13.34 30.72
N GLU A 130 -3.74 -13.58 29.49
CA GLU A 130 -4.39 -14.52 28.58
C GLU A 130 -4.50 -15.90 29.24
N GLN A 131 -5.72 -16.27 29.64
CA GLN A 131 -6.04 -17.58 30.17
C GLN A 131 -6.50 -18.45 29.00
N PHE A 132 -5.68 -19.43 28.62
CA PHE A 132 -5.94 -20.36 27.50
C PHE A 132 -7.07 -21.38 27.77
N SER A 133 -7.87 -21.23 28.83
CA SER A 133 -8.95 -22.17 29.14
C SER A 133 -10.22 -21.46 29.59
N ARG A 134 -11.31 -21.88 28.94
CA ARG A 134 -12.70 -21.39 28.99
C ARG A 134 -13.26 -21.39 30.41
N GLU A 135 -13.85 -20.27 30.85
CA GLU A 135 -15.08 -20.18 31.69
C GLU A 135 -15.43 -18.72 32.07
N GLY A 136 -16.50 -18.16 31.46
CA GLY A 136 -17.32 -16.98 31.91
C GLY A 136 -16.72 -15.55 31.79
N LEU A 137 -17.46 -14.44 31.58
CA LEU A 137 -18.90 -14.14 31.52
C LEU A 137 -19.22 -13.08 30.42
N GLY A 138 -19.93 -13.49 29.36
CA GLY A 138 -20.96 -12.62 28.75
C GLY A 138 -20.60 -11.70 27.57
N MET A 139 -19.50 -11.91 26.85
CA MET A 139 -19.32 -11.30 25.52
C MET A 139 -19.61 -12.36 24.45
N ASP A 140 -20.32 -12.00 23.37
CA ASP A 140 -20.56 -12.88 22.23
C ASP A 140 -19.20 -13.26 21.60
N THR A 141 -18.64 -14.40 22.04
CA THR A 141 -17.25 -14.82 21.75
C THR A 141 -17.04 -15.28 20.32
N ASP A 142 -18.06 -15.20 19.47
CA ASP A 142 -17.95 -15.52 18.04
C ASP A 142 -17.15 -14.48 17.25
N LYS A 143 -16.84 -13.31 17.85
CA LYS A 143 -15.70 -12.51 17.41
C LYS A 143 -14.42 -13.20 17.84
N SER A 144 -14.04 -14.20 17.05
CA SER A 144 -12.78 -14.92 17.16
C SER A 144 -11.66 -13.98 17.62
N ALA A 145 -11.00 -14.34 18.73
CA ALA A 145 -9.85 -13.66 19.33
C ALA A 145 -8.62 -13.54 18.38
N HIS A 146 -8.83 -13.75 17.10
CA HIS A 146 -7.85 -13.78 16.04
C HIS A 146 -8.16 -12.81 14.91
N GLN A 147 -9.27 -12.06 14.89
CA GLN A 147 -9.53 -11.09 13.82
C GLN A 147 -9.05 -9.70 14.21
N LEU A 148 -8.31 -9.02 13.31
CA LEU A 148 -7.95 -7.63 13.52
C LEU A 148 -9.21 -6.77 13.69
N ASP A 149 -9.24 -5.93 14.73
CA ASP A 149 -10.33 -4.97 14.84
C ASP A 149 -10.17 -3.89 13.77
N LYS A 150 -11.30 -3.41 13.27
CA LYS A 150 -11.37 -2.31 12.32
C LYS A 150 -10.71 -1.06 12.88
N HIS A 151 -10.81 -0.84 14.20
CA HIS A 151 -10.17 0.29 14.88
C HIS A 151 -8.65 0.27 14.73
N ASP A 152 -8.02 -0.90 14.94
CA ASP A 152 -6.56 -1.05 14.87
C ASP A 152 -6.03 -0.78 13.47
N ILE A 153 -6.70 -1.36 12.48
CA ILE A 153 -6.38 -1.11 11.06
C ILE A 153 -6.54 0.38 10.75
N GLU A 154 -7.61 1.01 11.25
CA GLU A 154 -7.85 2.44 11.05
C GLU A 154 -6.79 3.31 11.71
N GLY A 155 -6.31 2.96 12.91
CA GLY A 155 -5.22 3.65 13.59
C GLY A 155 -3.93 3.62 12.78
N VAL A 156 -3.54 2.44 12.27
CA VAL A 156 -2.34 2.29 11.42
C VAL A 156 -2.45 3.16 10.16
N ILE A 157 -3.60 3.12 9.47
CA ILE A 157 -3.80 3.88 8.23
C ILE A 157 -3.87 5.39 8.49
N ARG A 158 -4.55 5.83 9.56
CA ARG A 158 -4.64 7.24 9.96
C ARG A 158 -3.26 7.81 10.27
N ASN A 159 -2.48 7.10 11.07
CA ASN A 159 -1.13 7.54 11.47
C ASN A 159 -0.22 7.67 10.24
N TYR A 160 -0.31 6.73 9.29
CA TYR A 160 0.39 6.85 8.02
C TYR A 160 -0.09 8.07 7.21
N ALA A 161 -1.41 8.27 7.08
CA ALA A 161 -1.97 9.39 6.31
C ALA A 161 -1.50 10.76 6.82
N VAL A 162 -1.46 10.95 8.15
CA VAL A 162 -1.06 12.19 8.82
C VAL A 162 0.45 12.38 8.90
N SER A 163 1.24 11.29 8.85
CA SER A 163 2.71 11.39 8.84
C SER A 163 3.23 12.09 7.57
N ASP A 164 4.51 12.51 7.60
CA ASP A 164 5.23 12.98 6.41
C ASP A 164 6.02 11.87 5.68
N ARG A 165 5.73 10.59 6.01
CA ARG A 165 6.36 9.43 5.35
C ARG A 165 6.14 9.49 3.84
N GLN A 166 7.24 9.45 3.08
CA GLN A 166 7.25 9.40 1.61
C GLN A 166 7.26 7.97 1.07
N ASP A 167 7.61 7.00 1.92
CA ASP A 167 7.64 5.59 1.59
C ASP A 167 6.24 4.95 1.62
N ASP A 168 6.13 3.77 1.01
CA ASP A 168 4.88 3.02 0.91
C ASP A 168 4.67 2.16 2.17
N LEU A 169 3.48 2.20 2.74
CA LEU A 169 3.10 1.34 3.86
C LEU A 169 2.84 -0.10 3.37
N ARG A 170 3.73 -1.02 3.74
CA ARG A 170 3.64 -2.43 3.34
C ARG A 170 3.02 -3.28 4.46
N PHE A 171 2.07 -4.11 4.08
CA PHE A 171 1.53 -5.16 4.93
C PHE A 171 2.08 -6.52 4.52
N SER A 172 2.30 -7.36 5.52
CA SER A 172 2.70 -8.77 5.41
C SER A 172 1.67 -9.63 4.66
N THR A 173 2.04 -10.87 4.39
CA THR A 173 1.24 -11.84 3.65
C THR A 173 0.21 -12.58 4.50
N ASP A 174 0.34 -12.52 5.83
CA ASP A 174 -0.46 -13.22 6.86
C ASP A 174 -1.86 -12.60 7.10
N LEU A 175 -2.22 -11.54 6.36
CA LEU A 175 -3.57 -10.95 6.40
C LEU A 175 -4.60 -11.80 5.64
N THR A 176 -5.76 -11.96 6.27
CA THR A 176 -6.96 -12.58 5.68
C THR A 176 -7.57 -11.71 4.57
N ASN A 177 -8.49 -12.29 3.79
CA ASN A 177 -9.17 -11.55 2.73
C ASN A 177 -10.05 -10.41 3.27
N ASP A 178 -10.72 -10.62 4.41
CA ASP A 178 -11.58 -9.61 5.02
C ASP A 178 -10.76 -8.43 5.59
N GLU A 179 -9.64 -8.71 6.26
CA GLU A 179 -8.72 -7.68 6.74
C GLU A 179 -8.15 -6.85 5.58
N ARG A 180 -7.79 -7.50 4.46
CA ARG A 180 -7.36 -6.78 3.24
C ARG A 180 -8.47 -5.89 2.69
N LYS A 181 -9.72 -6.37 2.69
CA LYS A 181 -10.88 -5.58 2.26
C LYS A 181 -11.09 -4.37 3.16
N GLN A 182 -10.96 -4.54 4.48
CA GLN A 182 -11.03 -3.43 5.45
C GLN A 182 -9.91 -2.40 5.20
N ILE A 183 -8.66 -2.86 5.02
CA ILE A 183 -7.54 -1.97 4.70
C ILE A 183 -7.81 -1.18 3.41
N HIS A 184 -8.34 -1.82 2.36
CA HIS A 184 -8.72 -1.15 1.12
C HIS A 184 -9.77 -0.05 1.35
N GLN A 185 -10.85 -0.37 2.08
CA GLN A 185 -11.92 0.58 2.39
C GLN A 185 -11.44 1.78 3.22
N ILE A 186 -10.66 1.51 4.28
CA ILE A 186 -10.11 2.54 5.16
C ILE A 186 -9.09 3.39 4.40
N SER A 187 -8.19 2.78 3.63
CA SER A 187 -7.23 3.53 2.81
C SER A 187 -7.93 4.51 1.88
N GLN A 188 -9.02 4.09 1.24
CA GLN A 188 -9.82 4.97 0.38
C GLN A 188 -10.46 6.12 1.17
N LYS A 189 -10.99 5.85 2.37
CA LYS A 189 -11.55 6.87 3.28
C LYS A 189 -10.53 7.97 3.61
N TYR A 190 -9.27 7.61 3.84
CA TYR A 190 -8.18 8.55 4.11
C TYR A 190 -7.49 9.10 2.84
N GLY A 191 -8.08 8.91 1.66
CA GLY A 191 -7.54 9.46 0.41
C GLY A 191 -6.27 8.78 -0.09
N LEU A 192 -5.92 7.61 0.45
CA LEU A 192 -4.74 6.84 0.06
C LEU A 192 -5.04 5.88 -1.10
N ARG A 193 -3.99 5.35 -1.73
CA ARG A 193 -4.05 4.32 -2.78
C ARG A 193 -3.57 3.00 -2.22
N SER A 194 -4.45 2.02 -2.20
CA SER A 194 -4.14 0.65 -1.76
C SER A 194 -4.15 -0.34 -2.93
N LYS A 195 -3.17 -1.23 -3.03
CA LYS A 195 -3.12 -2.29 -4.04
C LYS A 195 -2.51 -3.57 -3.47
N SER A 196 -3.13 -4.71 -3.78
CA SER A 196 -2.55 -6.03 -3.52
C SER A 196 -1.66 -6.46 -4.69
N TYR A 197 -0.51 -7.07 -4.39
CA TYR A 197 0.44 -7.62 -5.34
C TYR A 197 0.76 -9.08 -4.99
N GLY A 198 1.28 -9.84 -5.94
CA GLY A 198 1.58 -11.27 -5.78
C GLY A 198 0.33 -12.15 -5.94
N GLN A 199 0.53 -13.46 -5.79
CA GLN A 199 -0.50 -14.49 -5.95
C GLN A 199 -0.47 -15.46 -4.76
N GLY A 200 -1.64 -15.94 -4.35
CA GLY A 200 -1.78 -16.92 -3.27
C GLY A 200 -1.08 -16.50 -1.97
N ARG A 201 -0.22 -17.39 -1.43
CA ARG A 201 0.51 -17.18 -0.18
C ARG A 201 1.57 -16.08 -0.23
N GLN A 202 1.99 -15.67 -1.43
CA GLN A 202 2.95 -14.57 -1.63
C GLN A 202 2.23 -13.24 -1.87
N ARG A 203 0.92 -13.17 -1.63
CA ARG A 203 0.14 -11.95 -1.82
C ARG A 203 0.39 -10.97 -0.68
N PHE A 204 0.89 -9.79 -0.98
CA PHE A 204 1.10 -8.70 -0.02
C PHE A 204 0.28 -7.48 -0.42
N LEU A 205 -0.03 -6.60 0.54
CA LEU A 205 -0.80 -5.39 0.31
C LEU A 205 0.08 -4.18 0.56
N ILE A 206 0.01 -3.19 -0.33
CA ILE A 206 0.67 -1.90 -0.18
C ILE A 206 -0.37 -0.79 -0.12
N VAL A 207 -0.19 0.14 0.81
CA VAL A 207 -0.89 1.42 0.87
C VAL A 207 0.13 2.53 0.60
N SER A 208 -0.24 3.47 -0.26
CA SER A 208 0.64 4.51 -0.78
C SER A 208 -0.13 5.81 -0.89
N ARG A 209 0.56 6.95 -0.87
CA ARG A 209 -0.07 8.24 -1.15
C ARG A 209 -0.54 8.32 -2.59
N LYS A 210 -1.64 9.05 -2.84
CA LYS A 210 -2.07 9.38 -4.19
C LYS A 210 -1.16 10.50 -4.70
N VAL A 211 -0.30 10.16 -5.66
CA VAL A 211 0.53 11.17 -6.32
C VAL A 211 -0.16 11.60 -7.61
N LYS A 212 -0.34 12.91 -7.79
CA LYS A 212 -0.75 13.47 -9.09
C LYS A 212 0.43 13.35 -10.06
N THR A 213 0.18 12.87 -11.27
CA THR A 213 1.23 12.63 -12.28
C THR A 213 2.10 13.87 -12.51
N ASP A 214 1.48 15.05 -12.62
CA ASP A 214 2.20 16.30 -12.90
C ASP A 214 3.15 16.70 -11.77
N GLN A 215 2.71 16.53 -10.52
CA GLN A 215 3.54 16.79 -9.34
C GLN A 215 4.68 15.77 -9.23
N LEU A 216 4.39 14.49 -9.52
CA LEU A 216 5.41 13.43 -9.51
C LEU A 216 6.51 13.72 -10.53
N ILE A 217 6.14 14.08 -11.76
CA ILE A 217 7.11 14.32 -12.83
C ILE A 217 7.98 15.54 -12.50
N GLY A 218 7.38 16.63 -12.01
CA GLY A 218 8.13 17.81 -11.58
C GLY A 218 9.16 17.49 -10.50
N GLN A 219 8.76 16.76 -9.46
CA GLN A 219 9.66 16.34 -8.39
C GLN A 219 10.73 15.36 -8.88
N LEU A 220 10.37 14.40 -9.74
CA LEU A 220 11.32 13.45 -10.32
C LEU A 220 12.38 14.13 -11.20
N LEU A 221 12.01 15.19 -11.93
CA LEU A 221 12.97 15.96 -12.72
C LEU A 221 13.95 16.75 -11.84
N GLN A 222 13.51 17.19 -10.65
CA GLN A 222 14.32 17.96 -9.71
C GLN A 222 15.20 17.05 -8.83
N GLU A 223 14.64 16.00 -8.25
CA GLU A 223 15.26 15.16 -7.21
C GLU A 223 15.79 13.83 -7.76
N GLY A 224 15.39 13.42 -8.97
CA GLY A 224 15.77 12.15 -9.59
C GLY A 224 15.03 10.92 -9.05
N GLN A 225 14.61 10.94 -7.78
CA GLN A 225 13.83 9.88 -7.13
C GLN A 225 12.77 10.48 -6.20
N VAL A 226 11.54 9.97 -6.26
CA VAL A 226 10.41 10.39 -5.42
C VAL A 226 9.68 9.15 -4.92
N GLY A 227 9.84 8.86 -3.62
CA GLY A 227 9.37 7.61 -3.02
C GLY A 227 9.86 6.39 -3.82
N ARG A 228 8.90 5.57 -4.27
CA ARG A 228 9.20 4.36 -5.08
C ARG A 228 9.53 4.64 -6.55
N TYR A 229 9.42 5.88 -7.02
CA TYR A 229 9.62 6.20 -8.43
C TYR A 229 11.01 6.79 -8.65
N GLU A 230 11.68 6.33 -9.70
CA GLU A 230 13.00 6.79 -10.08
C GLU A 230 12.98 7.22 -11.55
N LEU A 231 13.60 8.35 -11.85
CA LEU A 231 13.75 8.86 -13.20
C LEU A 231 15.06 8.37 -13.80
N ILE A 232 14.95 7.47 -14.77
CA ILE A 232 16.10 7.01 -15.55
C ILE A 232 16.29 7.97 -16.71
N LYS A 233 17.40 8.72 -16.68
CA LYS A 233 17.79 9.61 -17.78
C LYS A 233 18.19 8.80 -19.02
N PRO A 234 18.05 9.37 -20.24
CA PRO A 234 18.44 8.70 -21.45
C PRO A 234 19.92 8.31 -21.40
N GLN A 235 20.21 7.06 -21.74
CA GLN A 235 21.59 6.59 -21.86
C GLN A 235 22.03 6.88 -23.29
N ALA A 236 22.79 7.97 -23.48
CA ALA A 236 23.51 8.18 -24.73
C ALA A 236 24.49 7.02 -24.91
N SER A 237 24.43 6.37 -26.08
CA SER A 237 25.40 5.34 -26.49
C SER A 237 26.75 5.97 -26.82
#